data_AF-A0A0S3T3N7-F1
#
_entry.id   AF-A0A0S3T3N7-F1
#
_cell.length_a   1.000
_cell.length_b   1.000
_cell.length_c   1.000
_cell.angle_alpha   90.00
_cell.angle_beta   90.00
_cell.angle_gamma   90.00
#
_symmetry.space_group_name_H-M   'P 1'
#
loop_
_entity.id
_entity.type
_entity.pdbx_description
1 polymer ?
#
loop_
_entity_poly.entity_id
_entity_poly.type
_entity_poly.pdbx_seq_one_letter_code
_entity_poly.pdbx_strand_id
1 'polypeptide(L)'
;MKPTAIRFYSSNSVTVRDIRIINSPLCHLKFDNSKGIEVDNITISSPENSPNTDGIHLQNTQDVEIQRSIIATGDDCVSIQTGCSNIHVHHINCGPGHGISLGGLGKDKSAACVSDIIVEDISMKNTLYGARIKTWQVLITFICA
;
A
#
# COMPACT_ATOMS: atom_id res chain seq x y z
N MET A 1 21.01 1.56 -3.54
CA MET A 1 19.56 1.72 -3.30
C MET A 1 18.82 0.90 -4.33
N LYS A 2 17.85 0.06 -3.92
CA LYS A 2 17.04 -0.75 -4.85
C LYS A 2 15.90 0.12 -5.41
N PRO A 3 15.54 0.00 -6.70
CA PRO A 3 14.45 0.79 -7.28
C PRO A 3 13.07 0.18 -6.98
N THR A 4 12.06 1.04 -6.88
CA THR A 4 10.65 0.68 -7.07
C THR A 4 10.40 0.44 -8.56
N ALA A 5 9.61 -0.57 -8.93
CA ALA A 5 9.37 -0.90 -10.34
C ALA A 5 8.59 0.21 -11.08
N ILE A 6 7.47 0.68 -10.52
CA ILE A 6 6.66 1.77 -11.09
C ILE A 6 6.36 2.79 -9.99
N ARG A 7 6.66 4.06 -10.24
CA ARG A 7 6.33 5.16 -9.35
C ARG A 7 5.64 6.28 -10.11
N PHE A 8 4.45 6.65 -9.66
CA PHE A 8 3.79 7.90 -10.00
C PHE A 8 4.08 8.93 -8.91
N TYR A 9 4.50 10.12 -9.31
CA TYR A 9 4.83 11.21 -8.40
C TYR A 9 4.15 12.49 -8.88
N SER A 10 3.54 13.25 -7.97
CA SER A 10 2.89 14.53 -8.31
C SER A 10 1.87 14.38 -9.45
N SER A 11 1.12 13.26 -9.45
CA SER A 11 0.24 12.87 -10.55
C SER A 11 -1.23 12.94 -10.14
N ASN A 12 -2.10 13.31 -11.08
CA ASN A 12 -3.54 13.41 -10.85
C ASN A 12 -4.29 12.55 -11.87
N SER A 13 -5.40 11.92 -11.46
CA SER A 13 -6.29 11.15 -12.34
C SER A 13 -5.56 10.02 -13.08
N VAL A 14 -4.89 9.14 -12.33
CA VAL A 14 -4.14 8.01 -12.88
C VAL A 14 -4.93 6.72 -12.73
N THR A 15 -5.13 6.02 -13.84
CA THR A 15 -5.67 4.65 -13.86
C THR A 15 -4.58 3.67 -14.25
N VAL A 16 -4.37 2.63 -13.44
CA VAL A 16 -3.49 1.50 -13.73
C VAL A 16 -4.35 0.24 -13.79
N ARG A 17 -4.43 -0.39 -14.96
CA ARG A 17 -5.28 -1.57 -15.15
C ARG A 17 -4.70 -2.63 -16.06
N ASP A 18 -5.12 -3.87 -15.86
CA ASP A 18 -4.87 -5.01 -16.76
C ASP A 18 -3.37 -5.33 -16.99
N ILE A 19 -2.52 -5.06 -16.00
CA ILE A 19 -1.08 -5.31 -16.07
C ILE A 19 -0.58 -6.28 -15.01
N ARG A 20 0.61 -6.84 -15.26
CA ARG A 20 1.34 -7.68 -14.31
C ARG A 20 2.67 -7.03 -13.94
N ILE A 21 2.95 -6.90 -12.65
CA ILE A 21 4.24 -6.38 -12.14
C ILE A 21 4.91 -7.51 -11.34
N ILE A 22 6.08 -7.95 -11.77
CA ILE A 22 6.72 -9.17 -11.27
C ILE A 22 8.12 -8.86 -10.75
N ASN A 23 8.46 -9.37 -9.56
CA ASN A 23 9.80 -9.35 -8.97
C ASN A 23 10.40 -7.94 -8.86
N SER A 24 9.63 -6.99 -8.31
CA SER A 24 10.21 -5.68 -8.00
C SER A 24 11.32 -5.80 -6.96
N PRO A 25 12.46 -5.09 -7.11
CA PRO A 25 13.54 -5.07 -6.12
C PRO A 25 13.14 -4.42 -4.78
N LEU A 26 12.10 -3.59 -4.78
CA LEU A 26 11.48 -2.93 -3.63
C LEU A 26 9.95 -2.95 -3.84
N CYS A 27 9.22 -1.84 -3.62
CA CYS A 27 7.79 -1.78 -3.90
C CYS A 27 7.48 -2.00 -5.40
N HIS A 28 6.35 -2.61 -5.74
CA HIS A 28 5.95 -2.84 -7.13
C HIS A 28 5.31 -1.60 -7.76
N LEU A 29 4.27 -1.07 -7.11
CA LEU A 29 3.54 0.10 -7.57
C LEU A 29 3.49 1.14 -6.46
N LYS A 30 4.04 2.33 -6.69
CA LYS A 30 4.05 3.42 -5.73
C LYS A 30 3.33 4.66 -6.26
N PHE A 31 2.46 5.23 -5.44
CA PHE A 31 1.91 6.56 -5.62
C PHE A 31 2.42 7.47 -4.51
N ASP A 32 2.91 8.64 -4.90
CA ASP A 32 3.49 9.61 -3.97
C ASP A 32 3.08 11.02 -4.37
N ASN A 33 2.53 11.79 -3.42
CA ASN A 33 2.01 13.13 -3.66
C ASN A 33 1.01 13.17 -4.84
N SER A 34 0.03 12.27 -4.85
CA SER A 34 -0.85 12.06 -6.01
C SER A 34 -2.33 12.06 -5.61
N LYS A 35 -3.24 12.23 -6.58
CA LYS A 35 -4.68 12.32 -6.30
C LYS A 35 -5.55 11.69 -7.39
N GLY A 36 -6.66 11.07 -7.01
CA GLY A 36 -7.61 10.48 -7.95
C GLY A 36 -6.99 9.28 -8.66
N ILE A 37 -6.71 8.24 -7.88
CA ILE A 37 -6.01 7.04 -8.35
C ILE A 37 -6.98 5.89 -8.44
N GLU A 38 -6.93 5.15 -9.55
CA GLU A 38 -7.66 3.91 -9.73
C GLU A 38 -6.68 2.79 -10.10
N VAL A 39 -6.69 1.72 -9.33
CA VAL A 39 -5.96 0.48 -9.62
C VAL A 39 -6.97 -0.65 -9.75
N ASP A 40 -7.03 -1.25 -10.95
CA ASP A 40 -8.04 -2.26 -11.26
C ASP A 40 -7.44 -3.45 -11.99
N ASN A 41 -7.84 -4.66 -11.59
CA ASN A 41 -7.52 -5.90 -12.30
C ASN A 41 -6.02 -6.07 -12.59
N ILE A 42 -5.16 -5.76 -11.61
CA ILE A 42 -3.71 -5.98 -11.74
C ILE A 42 -3.27 -7.26 -11.04
N THR A 43 -2.16 -7.83 -11.48
CA THR A 43 -1.46 -8.89 -10.76
C THR A 43 -0.08 -8.44 -10.32
N ILE A 44 0.23 -8.57 -9.04
CA ILE A 44 1.55 -8.34 -8.48
C ILE A 44 2.08 -9.65 -7.89
N SER A 45 3.33 -10.00 -8.20
CA SER A 45 3.95 -11.22 -7.69
C SER A 45 5.44 -11.07 -7.41
N SER A 46 5.89 -11.52 -6.24
CA SER A 46 7.30 -11.70 -5.86
C SER A 46 7.43 -12.91 -4.92
N PRO A 47 8.61 -13.58 -4.80
CA PRO A 47 8.81 -14.64 -3.82
C PRO A 47 8.48 -14.17 -2.40
N GLU A 48 7.82 -15.03 -1.61
CA GLU A 48 7.35 -14.75 -0.24
C GLU A 48 8.45 -14.26 0.71
N ASN A 49 9.68 -14.70 0.52
CA ASN A 49 10.82 -14.29 1.33
C ASN A 49 11.56 -13.05 0.80
N SER A 50 10.99 -12.34 -0.18
CA SER A 50 11.59 -11.14 -0.77
C SER A 50 11.35 -9.91 0.11
N PRO A 51 12.39 -9.38 0.79
CA PRO A 51 12.20 -8.31 1.76
C PRO A 51 11.81 -7.00 1.10
N ASN A 52 10.90 -6.25 1.72
CA ASN A 52 10.50 -4.90 1.34
C ASN A 52 9.88 -4.81 -0.07
N THR A 53 9.17 -5.86 -0.47
CA THR A 53 8.53 -5.96 -1.78
C THR A 53 7.06 -5.58 -1.76
N ASP A 54 6.69 -4.48 -1.09
CA ASP A 54 5.31 -3.99 -1.00
C ASP A 54 4.61 -4.05 -2.37
N GLY A 55 3.34 -4.48 -2.38
CA GLY A 55 2.55 -4.53 -3.61
C GLY A 55 2.22 -3.13 -4.11
N ILE A 56 1.23 -2.51 -3.47
CA ILE A 56 0.83 -1.13 -3.72
C ILE A 56 1.23 -0.28 -2.51
N HIS A 57 2.00 0.77 -2.73
CA HIS A 57 2.50 1.66 -1.69
C HIS A 57 1.98 3.08 -1.91
N LEU A 58 1.16 3.57 -0.99
CA LEU A 58 0.55 4.90 -1.02
C LEU A 58 1.24 5.79 0.01
N GLN A 59 1.65 6.98 -0.41
CA GLN A 59 2.28 8.00 0.43
C GLN A 59 1.75 9.37 -0.03
N ASN A 60 1.31 10.23 0.89
CA ASN A 60 0.77 11.55 0.53
C ASN A 60 -0.26 11.50 -0.63
N THR A 61 -1.12 10.47 -0.66
CA THR A 61 -1.99 10.19 -1.81
C THR A 61 -3.45 10.15 -1.39
N GLN A 62 -4.32 10.82 -2.15
CA GLN A 62 -5.74 11.01 -1.80
C GLN A 62 -6.67 10.50 -2.90
N ASP A 63 -7.90 10.13 -2.52
CA ASP A 63 -8.95 9.65 -3.43
C ASP A 63 -8.47 8.45 -4.24
N VAL A 64 -8.38 7.30 -3.59
CA VAL A 64 -7.79 6.08 -4.16
C VAL A 64 -8.77 4.91 -4.12
N GLU A 65 -8.96 4.30 -5.27
CA GLU A 65 -9.69 3.04 -5.46
C GLU A 65 -8.71 1.92 -5.82
N ILE A 66 -8.71 0.82 -5.08
CA ILE A 66 -7.93 -0.39 -5.41
C ILE A 66 -8.86 -1.59 -5.41
N GLN A 67 -9.02 -2.22 -6.58
CA GLN A 67 -9.99 -3.29 -6.76
C GLN A 67 -9.58 -4.43 -7.68
N ARG A 68 -10.26 -5.59 -7.52
CA ARG A 68 -10.19 -6.78 -8.39
C ARG A 68 -8.78 -7.30 -8.66
N SER A 69 -7.85 -7.07 -7.74
CA SER A 69 -6.42 -7.32 -7.97
C SER A 69 -5.91 -8.53 -7.20
N ILE A 70 -4.84 -9.15 -7.70
CA ILE A 70 -4.15 -10.25 -7.03
C ILE A 70 -2.76 -9.77 -6.63
N ILE A 71 -2.44 -9.81 -5.34
CA ILE A 71 -1.19 -9.27 -4.80
C ILE A 71 -0.53 -10.34 -3.93
N ALA A 72 0.61 -10.84 -4.38
CA ALA A 72 1.44 -11.82 -3.68
C ALA A 72 2.87 -11.30 -3.57
N THR A 73 3.37 -11.04 -2.37
CA THR A 73 4.68 -10.42 -2.17
C THR A 73 5.38 -10.99 -0.93
N GLY A 74 6.56 -10.47 -0.60
CA GLY A 74 7.21 -10.74 0.69
C GLY A 74 7.03 -9.65 1.74
N ASP A 75 6.14 -8.68 1.49
CA ASP A 75 5.83 -7.60 2.44
C ASP A 75 4.35 -7.21 2.34
N ASP A 76 3.97 -5.98 2.71
CA ASP A 76 2.58 -5.53 2.68
C ASP A 76 1.96 -5.65 1.26
N CYS A 77 0.75 -6.21 1.15
CA CYS A 77 0.00 -6.21 -0.12
C CYS A 77 -0.36 -4.77 -0.51
N VAL A 78 -0.91 -4.03 0.46
CA VAL A 78 -1.16 -2.59 0.36
C VAL A 78 -0.60 -1.92 1.60
N SER A 79 0.25 -0.91 1.37
CA SER A 79 0.93 -0.13 2.39
C SER A 79 0.45 1.31 2.29
N ILE A 80 -0.28 1.77 3.31
CA ILE A 80 -0.88 3.11 3.38
C ILE A 80 -0.09 3.93 4.39
N GLN A 81 0.66 4.91 3.89
CA GLN A 81 1.53 5.73 4.72
C GLN A 81 0.88 7.10 5.01
N THR A 82 1.61 7.96 5.71
CA THR A 82 1.15 9.29 6.10
C THR A 82 0.72 10.15 4.91
N GLY A 83 -0.19 11.09 5.17
CA GLY A 83 -0.72 12.03 4.19
C GLY A 83 -1.74 11.41 3.25
N CYS A 84 -2.21 10.19 3.53
CA CYS A 84 -3.21 9.51 2.72
C CYS A 84 -4.62 9.67 3.30
N SER A 85 -5.61 9.87 2.43
CA SER A 85 -7.01 10.00 2.84
C SER A 85 -7.99 9.55 1.75
N ASN A 86 -9.19 9.12 2.14
CA ASN A 86 -10.23 8.64 1.23
C ASN A 86 -9.71 7.51 0.34
N ILE A 87 -9.37 6.39 0.97
CA ILE A 87 -8.86 5.18 0.31
C ILE A 87 -9.88 4.06 0.49
N HIS A 88 -10.26 3.43 -0.62
CA HIS A 88 -11.10 2.24 -0.63
C HIS A 88 -10.36 1.10 -1.30
N VAL A 89 -10.17 0.02 -0.55
CA VAL A 89 -9.53 -1.21 -1.02
C VAL A 89 -10.54 -2.34 -0.92
N HIS A 90 -10.90 -2.97 -2.02
CA HIS A 90 -11.90 -4.02 -2.00
C HIS A 90 -11.73 -5.08 -3.08
N HIS A 91 -12.30 -6.27 -2.87
CA HIS A 91 -12.32 -7.35 -3.85
C HIS A 91 -10.92 -7.77 -4.33
N ILE A 92 -9.92 -7.77 -3.45
CA ILE A 92 -8.56 -8.22 -3.79
C ILE A 92 -8.23 -9.56 -3.15
N ASN A 93 -7.38 -10.32 -3.83
CA ASN A 93 -6.72 -11.50 -3.28
C ASN A 93 -5.33 -11.10 -2.81
N CYS A 94 -5.11 -11.08 -1.50
CA CYS A 94 -3.84 -10.75 -0.87
C CYS A 94 -3.19 -12.01 -0.31
N GLY A 95 -1.97 -12.29 -0.76
CA GLY A 95 -1.12 -13.28 -0.13
C GLY A 95 -0.36 -14.22 -1.07
N PRO A 96 0.84 -14.67 -0.67
CA PRO A 96 1.52 -14.43 0.60
C PRO A 96 1.99 -12.96 0.80
N GLY A 97 2.40 -12.60 2.03
CA GLY A 97 2.86 -11.25 2.38
C GLY A 97 2.51 -10.82 3.81
N HIS A 98 2.50 -9.52 4.10
CA HIS A 98 2.21 -8.94 5.42
C HIS A 98 0.80 -8.37 5.57
N GLY A 99 -0.08 -8.57 4.58
CA GLY A 99 -1.48 -8.13 4.63
C GLY A 99 -1.65 -6.66 4.23
N ILE A 100 -2.65 -5.99 4.80
CA ILE A 100 -2.96 -4.57 4.57
C ILE A 100 -2.46 -3.77 5.76
N SER A 101 -1.55 -2.83 5.52
CA SER A 101 -0.90 -2.07 6.59
C SER A 101 -1.13 -0.58 6.47
N LEU A 102 -1.49 0.06 7.58
CA LEU A 102 -1.41 1.50 7.79
C LEU A 102 -0.12 1.79 8.58
N GLY A 103 0.82 2.54 8.00
CA GLY A 103 2.09 2.93 8.62
C GLY A 103 3.31 2.08 8.21
N GLY A 104 4.49 2.30 8.77
CA GLY A 104 4.78 2.95 10.07
C GLY A 104 4.59 4.46 10.13
N LEU A 105 3.55 4.90 10.84
CA LEU A 105 3.23 6.30 11.06
C LEU A 105 4.07 6.90 12.19
N GLY A 106 4.48 8.16 12.04
CA GLY A 106 5.16 8.91 13.09
C GLY A 106 6.67 8.70 13.19
N LYS A 107 7.29 8.19 12.11
CA LYS A 107 8.74 7.99 12.07
C LYS A 107 9.48 9.30 12.38
N ASP A 108 10.60 9.21 13.09
CA ASP A 108 11.44 10.36 13.42
C ASP A 108 10.71 11.47 14.21
N LYS A 109 9.70 11.10 15.02
CA LYS A 109 8.84 12.02 15.79
C LYS A 109 8.01 12.96 14.92
N SER A 110 7.84 12.66 13.64
CA SER A 110 6.99 13.46 12.74
C SER A 110 5.52 13.28 13.06
N ALA A 111 4.70 14.32 12.87
CA ALA A 111 3.26 14.15 12.82
C ALA A 111 2.89 13.29 11.61
N ALA A 112 1.94 12.38 11.79
CA ALA A 112 1.50 11.48 10.72
C ALA A 112 0.00 11.30 10.76
N CYS A 113 -0.62 11.33 9.58
CA CYS A 113 -2.07 11.31 9.47
C CYS A 113 -2.51 10.41 8.33
N VAL A 114 -3.46 9.53 8.62
CA VAL A 114 -4.29 8.82 7.66
C VAL A 114 -5.74 9.00 8.09
N SER A 115 -6.68 8.97 7.16
CA SER A 115 -8.10 9.16 7.47
C SER A 115 -8.97 8.57 6.37
N ASP A 116 -10.22 8.23 6.68
CA ASP A 116 -11.21 7.74 5.71
C ASP A 116 -10.69 6.56 4.88
N ILE A 117 -10.33 5.48 5.58
CA ILE A 117 -9.81 4.25 4.97
C ILE A 117 -10.84 3.14 5.12
N ILE A 118 -11.30 2.59 4.00
CA ILE A 118 -12.21 1.44 3.95
C ILE A 118 -11.48 0.27 3.30
N VAL A 119 -11.47 -0.86 3.99
CA VAL A 119 -10.89 -2.12 3.49
C VAL A 119 -11.91 -3.23 3.72
N GLU A 120 -12.47 -3.76 2.63
CA GLU A 120 -13.56 -4.75 2.68
C GLU A 120 -13.43 -5.79 1.56
N ASP A 121 -14.13 -6.91 1.65
CA ASP A 121 -14.12 -7.96 0.61
C ASP A 121 -12.71 -8.44 0.20
N ILE A 122 -11.83 -8.60 1.19
CA ILE A 122 -10.45 -9.06 0.98
C ILE A 122 -10.33 -10.55 1.28
N SER A 123 -9.83 -11.31 0.32
CA SER A 123 -9.39 -12.69 0.56
C SER A 123 -7.91 -12.66 0.94
N MET A 124 -7.60 -13.08 2.18
CA MET A 124 -6.24 -13.14 2.70
C MET A 124 -5.78 -14.59 2.84
N LYS A 125 -4.65 -14.95 2.24
CA LYS A 125 -4.12 -16.32 2.27
C LYS A 125 -2.61 -16.33 2.52
N ASN A 126 -2.15 -17.09 3.51
CA ASN A 126 -0.72 -17.19 3.84
C ASN A 126 -0.06 -15.82 4.09
N THR A 127 -0.79 -14.88 4.71
CA THR A 127 -0.24 -13.61 5.13
C THR A 127 0.21 -13.68 6.59
N LEU A 128 1.26 -12.94 6.94
CA LEU A 128 1.74 -12.83 8.32
C LEU A 128 0.74 -12.10 9.23
N TYR A 129 0.02 -11.12 8.66
CA TYR A 129 -1.04 -10.38 9.33
C TYR A 129 -2.26 -10.25 8.42
N GLY A 130 -3.42 -9.93 9.03
CA GLY A 130 -4.61 -9.55 8.28
C GLY A 130 -4.55 -8.07 7.90
N ALA A 131 -5.29 -7.25 8.65
CA ALA A 131 -5.09 -5.81 8.70
C ALA A 131 -4.12 -5.45 9.85
N ARG A 132 -3.31 -4.41 9.66
CA ARG A 132 -2.29 -4.00 10.63
C ARG A 132 -2.14 -2.48 10.68
N ILE A 133 -2.08 -1.90 11.87
CA ILE A 133 -1.73 -0.49 12.08
C ILE A 133 -0.38 -0.44 12.80
N LYS A 134 0.59 0.30 12.24
CA LYS A 134 1.96 0.44 12.74
C LYS A 134 2.24 1.90 13.07
N THR A 135 2.58 2.18 14.32
CA THR A 135 2.97 3.51 14.78
C THR A 135 4.32 3.46 15.48
N TRP A 136 5.15 4.49 15.32
CA TRP A 136 6.39 4.62 16.08
C TRP A 136 6.12 5.04 17.51
N GLN A 137 6.78 4.38 18.47
CA GLN A 137 6.67 4.70 19.89
C GLN A 137 7.47 5.97 20.23
N VAL A 138 6.79 7.05 20.61
CA VAL A 138 7.44 8.26 21.14
C VAL A 138 6.51 9.00 22.12
N LEU A 139 7.11 9.80 23.02
CA LEU A 139 6.44 10.47 24.14
C LEU A 139 5.33 11.46 23.69
N ILE A 140 5.49 12.10 22.53
CA ILE A 140 4.51 12.99 21.89
C ILE A 140 4.69 12.89 20.37
N THR A 141 3.79 12.20 19.68
CA THR A 141 3.56 12.35 18.24
C THR A 141 2.05 12.42 18.01
N PHE A 142 1.62 13.40 17.21
CA PHE A 142 0.26 13.45 16.71
C PHE A 142 0.12 12.43 15.59
N ILE A 143 -0.54 11.32 15.91
CA ILE A 143 -0.99 10.33 14.94
C ILE A 143 -2.49 10.50 14.81
N CYS A 144 -2.97 10.82 13.61
CA CYS A 144 -4.38 10.67 13.29
C CYS A 144 -4.55 9.46 12.37
N ALA A 145 -5.52 8.62 12.69
CA ALA A 145 -5.88 7.41 11.96
C ALA A 145 -7.39 7.23 12.03
#